data_AF-A0A166RD50-F1
#
_entry.id   AF-A0A166RD50-F1
#
_cell.length_a   1.000
_cell.length_b   1.000
_cell.length_c   1.000
_cell.angle_alpha   90.00
_cell.angle_beta   90.00
_cell.angle_gamma   90.00
#
_symmetry.space_group_name_H-M   'P 1'
#
loop_
_entity.id
_entity.type
_entity.pdbx_description
1 polymer ?
#
loop_
_entity_poly.entity_id
_entity_poly.type
_entity_poly.pdbx_seq_one_letter_code
_entity_poly.pdbx_strand_id
1 'polypeptide(L)'
;MNIIQSNLSFRSNMEYGNKPDTIVLHHAEASHCSVYDIDQWHKQRGWAGIGYHYFVTKAGQVYTGRPENVVGAHCPGENDHSIGICAEGEYMSETMPEIQKNAIIELCKYIKGKYNIKTIGGHKEFYSTDCPGTNYPLQEIKDLIVSASKEDTPTQSVSVPKYDEFIPTGPNIMPILGCFYIEKRTDGDMGIHLDRGNYITIRKGGAPMVTWNNNKGQGGQKKLF
;
A
#
# COMPACT_ATOMS: atom_id res chain seq x y z
N MET A 1 8.73 4.69 0.56
CA MET A 1 7.59 3.78 0.81
C MET A 1 7.93 2.84 1.95
N ASN A 2 6.96 2.50 2.81
CA ASN A 2 7.11 1.48 3.85
C ASN A 2 6.66 0.10 3.32
N ILE A 3 7.51 -0.92 3.42
CA ILE A 3 7.22 -2.29 2.99
C ILE A 3 7.37 -3.20 4.22
N ILE A 4 6.28 -3.89 4.57
CA ILE A 4 6.20 -4.75 5.75
C ILE A 4 6.78 -6.11 5.41
N GLN A 5 7.79 -6.54 6.18
CA GLN A 5 8.33 -7.89 6.05
C GLN A 5 7.33 -8.90 6.63
N SER A 6 6.82 -9.79 5.77
CA SER A 6 5.85 -10.81 6.17
C SER A 6 6.48 -11.98 6.95
N ASN A 7 7.81 -12.14 6.88
CA ASN A 7 8.56 -13.24 7.51
C ASN A 7 8.03 -14.64 7.13
N LEU A 8 7.51 -14.79 5.90
CA LEU A 8 7.04 -16.06 5.38
C LEU A 8 8.19 -17.07 5.22
N SER A 9 7.89 -18.34 5.50
CA SER A 9 8.80 -19.46 5.28
C SER A 9 8.41 -20.21 4.00
N PHE A 10 9.35 -20.40 3.07
CA PHE A 10 9.10 -21.07 1.79
C PHE A 10 9.62 -22.52 1.79
N ARG A 11 9.02 -23.39 0.97
CA ARG A 11 9.58 -24.73 0.69
C ARG A 11 10.85 -24.61 -0.17
N SER A 12 11.68 -25.64 -0.17
CA SER A 12 13.04 -25.61 -0.74
C SER A 12 13.14 -25.52 -2.27
N ASN A 13 12.04 -25.68 -3.01
CA ASN A 13 12.01 -25.72 -4.47
C ASN A 13 11.87 -24.34 -5.14
N MET A 14 12.58 -23.33 -4.64
CA MET A 14 12.59 -21.99 -5.24
C MET A 14 13.74 -21.82 -6.22
N GLU A 15 13.41 -21.36 -7.43
CA GLU A 15 14.39 -21.01 -8.45
C GLU A 15 14.82 -19.55 -8.31
N TYR A 16 16.12 -19.28 -8.42
CA TYR A 16 16.70 -17.95 -8.30
C TYR A 16 17.11 -17.42 -9.68
N GLY A 17 17.32 -16.11 -9.77
CA GLY A 17 17.80 -15.46 -10.99
C GLY A 17 16.74 -14.63 -11.70
N ASN A 18 15.65 -14.27 -11.00
CA ASN A 18 14.68 -13.32 -11.52
C ASN A 18 15.39 -11.99 -11.87
N LYS A 19 15.13 -11.48 -13.07
CA LYS A 19 15.69 -10.22 -13.58
C LYS A 19 14.54 -9.30 -14.01
N PRO A 20 13.91 -8.59 -13.07
CA PRO A 20 12.69 -7.87 -13.36
C PRO A 20 12.87 -6.77 -14.40
N ASP A 21 12.12 -6.88 -15.50
CA ASP A 21 11.86 -5.77 -16.42
C ASP A 21 10.35 -5.55 -16.68
N THR A 22 9.50 -6.39 -16.09
CA THR A 22 8.04 -6.27 -16.12
C THR A 22 7.44 -6.24 -14.70
N ILE A 23 6.35 -5.50 -14.51
CA ILE A 23 5.46 -5.65 -13.33
C ILE A 23 4.13 -6.21 -13.81
N VAL A 24 3.66 -7.28 -13.14
CA VAL A 24 2.35 -7.88 -13.41
C VAL A 24 1.43 -7.64 -12.22
N LEU A 25 0.31 -6.97 -12.46
CA LEU A 25 -0.70 -6.63 -11.47
C LEU A 25 -1.80 -7.71 -11.42
N HIS A 26 -2.11 -8.16 -10.21
CA HIS A 26 -3.08 -9.21 -9.89
C HIS A 26 -4.07 -8.74 -8.85
N HIS A 27 -5.22 -9.42 -8.78
CA HIS A 27 -6.05 -9.42 -7.58
C HIS A 27 -6.02 -10.80 -6.91
N ALA A 28 -6.45 -10.89 -5.67
CA ALA A 28 -6.53 -12.16 -4.95
C ALA A 28 -7.74 -13.02 -5.37
N GLU A 29 -8.73 -12.41 -6.02
CA GLU A 29 -10.06 -13.00 -6.25
C GLU A 29 -10.73 -13.42 -4.93
N ALA A 30 -10.43 -12.66 -3.87
CA ALA A 30 -10.95 -12.86 -2.53
C ALA A 30 -11.17 -11.49 -1.89
N SER A 31 -12.42 -11.18 -1.52
CA SER A 31 -12.80 -9.89 -0.94
C SER A 31 -11.97 -9.54 0.31
N HIS A 32 -11.63 -10.53 1.12
CA HIS A 32 -10.82 -10.37 2.32
C HIS A 32 -9.81 -11.51 2.44
N CYS A 33 -8.53 -11.16 2.43
CA CYS A 33 -7.44 -12.10 2.65
C CYS A 33 -6.18 -11.36 3.10
N SER A 34 -5.30 -12.09 3.77
CA SER A 34 -3.97 -11.63 4.12
C SER A 34 -2.91 -12.27 3.23
N VAL A 35 -1.69 -11.72 3.29
CA VAL A 35 -0.51 -12.33 2.65
C VAL A 35 -0.26 -13.78 3.13
N TYR A 36 -0.65 -14.10 4.37
CA TYR A 36 -0.50 -15.43 4.96
C TYR A 36 -1.52 -16.43 4.41
N ASP A 37 -2.74 -15.97 4.12
CA ASP A 37 -3.77 -16.80 3.49
C ASP A 37 -3.34 -17.21 2.08
N ILE A 38 -2.86 -16.24 1.29
CA ILE A 38 -2.33 -16.50 -0.05
C ILE A 38 -1.16 -17.49 0.01
N ASP A 39 -0.23 -17.32 0.95
CA ASP A 39 0.89 -18.25 1.13
C ASP A 39 0.42 -19.68 1.45
N GLN A 40 -0.55 -19.84 2.36
CA GLN A 40 -1.13 -21.14 2.67
C GLN A 40 -1.82 -21.76 1.46
N TRP A 41 -2.68 -21.01 0.76
CA TRP A 41 -3.42 -21.53 -0.40
C TRP A 41 -2.48 -21.96 -1.51
N HIS A 42 -1.42 -21.20 -1.78
CA HIS A 42 -0.43 -21.57 -2.80
C HIS A 42 0.38 -22.80 -2.38
N LYS A 43 0.72 -22.97 -1.09
CA LYS A 43 1.34 -24.21 -0.60
C LYS A 43 0.43 -25.42 -0.73
N GLN A 44 -0.87 -25.26 -0.52
CA GLN A 44 -1.86 -26.33 -0.73
C GLN A 44 -1.94 -26.73 -2.20
N ARG A 45 -1.72 -25.78 -3.13
CA ARG A 45 -1.57 -26.04 -4.57
C ARG A 45 -0.22 -26.63 -4.98
N GLY A 46 0.65 -26.96 -4.01
CA GLY A 46 1.96 -27.57 -4.24
C GLY A 46 3.10 -26.58 -4.49
N TRP A 47 2.85 -25.27 -4.43
CA TRP A 47 3.89 -24.26 -4.63
C TRP A 47 4.76 -24.12 -3.38
N ALA A 48 5.89 -23.40 -3.50
CA ALA A 48 6.78 -23.19 -2.36
C ALA A 48 6.20 -22.27 -1.28
N GLY A 49 5.22 -21.44 -1.65
CA GLY A 49 4.66 -20.35 -0.87
C GLY A 49 3.86 -19.42 -1.77
N ILE A 50 3.56 -18.22 -1.28
CA ILE A 50 3.00 -17.15 -2.09
C ILE A 50 3.77 -16.98 -3.41
N GLY A 51 3.04 -16.83 -4.51
CA GLY A 51 3.59 -16.77 -5.87
C GLY A 51 3.92 -15.35 -6.31
N TYR A 52 3.38 -14.36 -5.60
CA TYR A 52 3.60 -12.93 -5.80
C TYR A 52 4.78 -12.44 -4.96
N HIS A 53 5.45 -11.40 -5.42
CA HIS A 53 6.55 -10.76 -4.69
C HIS A 53 6.03 -9.74 -3.68
N TYR A 54 4.85 -9.17 -3.94
CA TYR A 54 4.19 -8.21 -3.07
C TYR A 54 2.71 -8.49 -2.95
N PHE A 55 2.16 -8.13 -1.79
CA PHE A 55 0.72 -8.14 -1.51
C PHE A 55 0.30 -6.78 -0.97
N VAL A 56 -0.78 -6.21 -1.49
CA VAL A 56 -1.29 -4.89 -1.09
C VAL A 56 -2.71 -5.03 -0.54
N THR A 57 -2.90 -4.68 0.74
CA THR A 57 -4.22 -4.76 1.40
C THR A 57 -5.16 -3.66 0.94
N LYS A 58 -6.47 -3.80 1.21
CA LYS A 58 -7.48 -2.75 1.01
C LYS A 58 -7.19 -1.47 1.79
N ALA A 59 -6.40 -1.57 2.87
CA ALA A 59 -5.92 -0.42 3.65
C ALA A 59 -4.62 0.20 3.10
N GLY A 60 -4.10 -0.26 1.96
CA GLY A 60 -2.87 0.26 1.34
C GLY A 60 -1.57 -0.19 2.01
N GLN A 61 -1.62 -1.22 2.87
CA GLN A 61 -0.39 -1.79 3.43
C GLN A 61 0.26 -2.71 2.41
N VAL A 62 1.57 -2.57 2.22
CA VAL A 62 2.37 -3.40 1.31
C VAL A 62 3.17 -4.41 2.11
N TYR A 63 2.96 -5.69 1.84
CA TYR A 63 3.69 -6.81 2.43
C TYR A 63 4.63 -7.46 1.42
N THR A 64 5.81 -7.88 1.87
CA THR A 64 6.66 -8.76 1.07
C THR A 64 6.02 -10.14 0.94
N GLY A 65 6.11 -10.71 -0.26
CA GLY A 65 5.83 -12.09 -0.56
C GLY A 65 7.14 -12.81 -0.87
N ARG A 66 7.20 -13.44 -2.05
CA ARG A 66 8.40 -14.09 -2.57
C ARG A 66 9.55 -13.08 -2.75
N PRO A 67 10.82 -13.42 -2.42
CA PRO A 67 11.94 -12.50 -2.62
C PRO A 67 12.09 -12.09 -4.09
N GLU A 68 12.43 -10.83 -4.36
CA GLU A 68 12.46 -10.28 -5.74
C GLU A 68 13.52 -10.92 -6.67
N ASN A 69 14.57 -11.55 -6.12
CA ASN A 69 15.58 -12.27 -6.90
C ASN A 69 15.21 -13.73 -7.18
N VAL A 70 14.05 -14.18 -6.71
CA VAL A 70 13.51 -15.53 -6.89
C VAL A 70 12.44 -15.46 -7.98
N VAL A 71 12.42 -16.45 -8.88
CA VAL A 71 11.42 -16.59 -9.95
C VAL A 71 10.03 -16.67 -9.34
N GLY A 72 9.09 -15.88 -9.85
CA GLY A 72 7.70 -15.84 -9.40
C GLY A 72 6.93 -17.13 -9.68
N ALA A 73 5.71 -17.20 -9.17
CA ALA A 73 4.74 -18.23 -9.56
C ALA A 73 3.36 -17.58 -9.74
N HIS A 74 3.28 -16.58 -10.61
CA HIS A 74 2.09 -15.75 -10.76
C HIS A 74 1.63 -15.56 -12.21
N CYS A 75 2.52 -15.65 -13.21
CA CYS A 75 2.18 -15.46 -14.61
C CYS A 75 3.06 -16.38 -15.49
N PRO A 76 2.51 -17.47 -16.04
CA PRO A 76 3.26 -18.34 -16.95
C PRO A 76 3.85 -17.54 -18.12
N GLY A 77 5.12 -17.79 -18.42
CA GLY A 77 5.86 -17.05 -19.47
C GLY A 77 6.54 -15.76 -19.00
N GLU A 78 6.17 -15.21 -17.84
CA GLU A 78 6.72 -13.93 -17.34
C GLU A 78 7.47 -14.07 -15.99
N ASN A 79 7.39 -15.24 -15.34
CA ASN A 79 7.80 -15.43 -13.94
C ASN A 79 9.28 -15.14 -13.65
N ASP A 80 10.18 -15.29 -14.62
CA ASP A 80 11.64 -15.17 -14.48
C ASP A 80 12.18 -13.76 -14.80
N HIS A 81 11.32 -12.85 -15.25
CA HIS A 81 11.69 -11.46 -15.53
C HIS A 81 10.64 -10.45 -15.06
N SER A 82 9.79 -10.81 -14.09
CA SER A 82 8.76 -9.92 -13.59
C SER A 82 8.59 -9.88 -12.08
N ILE A 83 8.04 -8.76 -11.60
CA ILE A 83 7.50 -8.60 -10.25
C ILE A 83 5.97 -8.72 -10.28
N GLY A 84 5.43 -9.83 -9.78
CA GLY A 84 4.00 -9.95 -9.46
C GLY A 84 3.59 -9.19 -8.19
N ILE A 85 2.58 -8.33 -8.29
CA ILE A 85 1.93 -7.61 -7.19
C ILE A 85 0.47 -8.07 -7.11
N CYS A 86 0.04 -8.58 -5.96
CA CYS A 86 -1.35 -9.00 -5.72
C CYS A 86 -2.07 -8.00 -4.84
N ALA A 87 -3.24 -7.53 -5.27
CA ALA A 87 -4.13 -6.70 -4.48
C ALA A 87 -5.19 -7.56 -3.77
N GLU A 88 -5.38 -7.35 -2.47
CA GLU A 88 -6.51 -7.89 -1.71
C GLU A 88 -7.83 -7.40 -2.32
N GLY A 89 -8.67 -8.31 -2.79
CA GLY A 89 -10.00 -7.98 -3.30
C GLY A 89 -10.46 -8.89 -4.42
N GLU A 90 -11.75 -8.79 -4.73
CA GLU A 90 -12.43 -9.51 -5.81
C GLU A 90 -12.95 -8.53 -6.86
N TYR A 91 -12.05 -7.87 -7.59
CA TYR A 91 -12.44 -6.81 -8.55
C TYR A 91 -13.08 -7.29 -9.86
N MET A 92 -13.63 -8.50 -9.90
CA MET A 92 -14.69 -8.81 -10.88
C MET A 92 -15.99 -8.12 -10.48
N SER A 93 -16.25 -7.98 -9.17
CA SER A 93 -17.50 -7.49 -8.61
C SER A 93 -17.31 -6.26 -7.70
N GLU A 94 -16.11 -6.07 -7.13
CA GLU A 94 -15.81 -4.99 -6.19
C GLU A 94 -15.08 -3.81 -6.83
N THR A 95 -15.11 -2.66 -6.15
CA THR A 95 -14.29 -1.49 -6.48
C THR A 95 -13.09 -1.39 -5.55
N MET A 96 -11.91 -1.11 -6.12
CA MET A 96 -10.68 -0.91 -5.35
C MET A 96 -10.74 0.40 -4.52
N PRO A 97 -10.45 0.36 -3.21
CA PRO A 97 -10.25 1.56 -2.41
C PRO A 97 -9.11 2.44 -2.93
N GLU A 98 -9.31 3.75 -2.89
CA GLU A 98 -8.34 4.73 -3.38
C GLU A 98 -6.96 4.60 -2.71
N ILE A 99 -6.94 4.29 -1.41
CA ILE A 99 -5.71 4.10 -0.64
C ILE A 99 -4.90 2.88 -1.13
N GLN A 100 -5.57 1.81 -1.54
CA GLN A 100 -4.93 0.62 -2.10
C GLN A 100 -4.39 0.90 -3.50
N LYS A 101 -5.16 1.60 -4.34
CA LYS A 101 -4.73 2.07 -5.67
C LYS A 101 -3.46 2.91 -5.57
N ASN A 102 -3.44 3.89 -4.67
CA ASN A 102 -2.29 4.77 -4.45
C ASN A 102 -1.07 4.00 -3.92
N ALA A 103 -1.26 3.03 -3.03
CA ALA A 103 -0.17 2.16 -2.59
C ALA A 103 0.41 1.33 -3.74
N ILE A 104 -0.43 0.81 -4.64
CA ILE A 104 0.04 0.08 -5.84
C ILE A 104 0.83 1.00 -6.77
N ILE A 105 0.36 2.23 -7.02
CA ILE A 105 1.07 3.21 -7.86
C ILE A 105 2.45 3.52 -7.28
N GLU A 106 2.53 3.84 -5.99
CA GLU A 106 3.78 4.16 -5.32
C GLU A 106 4.73 2.96 -5.26
N LEU A 107 4.21 1.74 -5.09
CA LEU A 107 4.99 0.50 -5.16
C LEU A 107 5.57 0.28 -6.56
N CYS A 108 4.77 0.47 -7.60
CA CYS A 108 5.23 0.38 -8.99
C CYS A 108 6.34 1.40 -9.28
N LYS A 109 6.18 2.66 -8.84
CA LYS A 109 7.23 3.69 -8.97
C LYS A 109 8.49 3.31 -8.22
N TYR A 110 8.37 2.82 -6.98
CA TYR A 110 9.50 2.33 -6.19
C TYR A 110 10.28 1.21 -6.91
N ILE A 111 9.58 0.22 -7.47
CA ILE A 111 10.19 -0.88 -8.23
C ILE A 111 10.84 -0.36 -9.52
N LYS A 112 10.22 0.57 -10.25
CA LYS A 112 10.84 1.25 -11.41
C LYS A 112 12.13 2.01 -11.05
N GLY A 113 12.23 2.54 -9.84
CA GLY A 113 13.45 3.18 -9.34
C GLY A 113 14.57 2.18 -9.04
N LYS A 114 14.23 0.92 -8.76
CA LYS A 114 15.17 -0.16 -8.40
C LYS A 114 15.60 -1.00 -9.61
N TYR A 115 14.72 -1.19 -10.59
CA TYR A 115 14.90 -2.04 -11.75
C TYR A 115 14.54 -1.29 -13.03
N ASN A 116 15.13 -1.69 -14.16
CA ASN A 116 14.81 -1.12 -15.47
C ASN A 116 13.46 -1.67 -16.01
N ILE A 117 12.37 -1.38 -15.31
CA ILE A 117 11.03 -1.83 -15.66
C ILE A 117 10.55 -1.12 -16.93
N LYS A 118 10.38 -1.91 -17.98
CA LYS A 118 9.90 -1.50 -19.30
C LYS A 118 8.38 -1.57 -19.40
N THR A 119 7.78 -2.58 -18.77
CA THR A 119 6.35 -2.89 -18.94
C THR A 119 5.65 -3.00 -17.59
N ILE A 120 4.43 -2.45 -17.51
CA ILE A 120 3.51 -2.67 -16.38
C ILE A 120 2.18 -3.06 -16.99
N GLY A 121 1.63 -4.19 -16.56
CA GLY A 121 0.36 -4.68 -17.09
C GLY A 121 -0.40 -5.56 -16.10
N GLY A 122 -1.66 -5.80 -16.40
CA GLY A 122 -2.48 -6.77 -15.63
C GLY A 122 -2.22 -8.20 -16.12
N HIS A 123 -2.48 -9.20 -15.28
CA HIS A 123 -2.27 -10.61 -15.66
C HIS A 123 -2.93 -10.99 -17.00
N LYS A 124 -4.14 -10.50 -17.27
CA LYS A 124 -4.87 -10.66 -18.54
C LYS A 124 -4.17 -10.12 -19.79
N GLU A 125 -3.20 -9.20 -19.62
CA GLU A 125 -2.42 -8.66 -20.75
C GLU A 125 -1.27 -9.61 -21.15
N PHE A 126 -0.92 -10.59 -20.31
CA PHE A 126 0.17 -11.54 -20.53
C PHE A 126 -0.29 -13.00 -20.61
N TYR A 127 -1.47 -13.30 -20.05
CA TYR A 127 -2.01 -14.65 -19.98
C TYR A 127 -3.53 -14.67 -20.17
N SER A 128 -4.08 -15.80 -20.60
CA SER A 128 -5.52 -15.96 -20.77
C SER A 128 -6.21 -16.16 -19.41
N THR A 129 -6.69 -15.05 -18.83
CA THR A 129 -7.36 -14.99 -17.52
C THR A 129 -8.17 -13.70 -17.39
N ASP A 130 -9.13 -13.66 -16.48
CA ASP A 130 -9.87 -12.43 -16.13
C ASP A 130 -9.13 -11.56 -15.11
N CYS A 131 -8.11 -12.10 -14.43
CA CYS A 131 -7.28 -11.38 -13.47
C CYS A 131 -6.58 -10.17 -14.14
N PRO A 132 -6.58 -8.95 -13.55
CA PRO A 132 -6.88 -8.65 -12.14
C PRO A 132 -8.34 -8.23 -11.87
N GLY A 133 -9.25 -8.53 -12.79
CA GLY A 133 -10.67 -8.21 -12.69
C GLY A 133 -11.11 -7.07 -13.61
N THR A 134 -12.42 -7.01 -13.86
CA THR A 134 -13.06 -5.99 -14.70
C THR A 134 -12.99 -4.59 -14.08
N ASN A 135 -13.20 -4.49 -12.76
CA ASN A 135 -13.25 -3.23 -12.01
C ASN A 135 -11.89 -2.82 -11.44
N TYR A 136 -10.82 -3.57 -11.72
CA TYR A 136 -9.47 -3.15 -11.35
C TYR A 136 -9.08 -1.91 -12.18
N PRO A 137 -8.67 -0.79 -11.56
CA PRO A 137 -8.37 0.46 -12.25
C PRO A 137 -7.01 0.41 -12.98
N LEU A 138 -6.83 -0.58 -13.85
CA LEU A 138 -5.54 -0.94 -14.46
C LEU A 138 -5.00 0.18 -15.34
N GLN A 139 -5.85 0.72 -16.22
CA GLN A 139 -5.43 1.77 -17.14
C GLN A 139 -5.09 3.05 -16.38
N GLU A 140 -5.93 3.43 -15.40
CA GLU A 140 -5.69 4.60 -14.56
C GLU A 140 -4.37 4.49 -13.79
N ILE A 141 -4.07 3.32 -13.20
CA ILE A 141 -2.78 3.06 -12.53
C ILE A 141 -1.62 3.23 -13.52
N LYS A 142 -1.71 2.64 -14.73
CA LYS A 142 -0.67 2.75 -15.76
C LYS A 142 -0.44 4.21 -16.17
N ASP A 143 -1.52 4.96 -16.39
CA ASP A 143 -1.45 6.37 -16.80
C ASP A 143 -0.82 7.25 -15.72
N LEU A 144 -1.19 7.06 -14.44
CA LEU A 144 -0.65 7.81 -13.30
C LEU A 144 0.83 7.52 -13.01
N ILE A 145 1.31 6.33 -13.37
CA ILE A 145 2.74 6.00 -13.28
C ILE A 145 3.53 6.73 -14.38
N VAL A 146 2.96 6.86 -15.58
CA VAL A 146 3.62 7.51 -16.73
C VAL A 146 3.57 9.03 -16.63
N SER A 147 2.44 9.62 -16.19
CA SER A 147 2.28 11.07 -16.11
C SER A 147 3.24 11.72 -15.10
N ALA A 148 3.54 11.03 -13.99
CA ALA A 148 4.55 11.46 -13.01
C ALA A 148 5.99 11.44 -13.54
N SER A 149 6.23 10.86 -14.73
CA SER A 149 7.56 10.85 -15.37
C SER A 149 7.84 12.11 -16.21
N LYS A 150 6.88 13.04 -16.33
CA LYS A 150 6.98 14.26 -17.16
C LYS A 150 7.00 15.58 -16.39
N GLU A 151 7.00 15.57 -15.06
CA GLU A 151 7.13 16.80 -14.28
C GLU A 151 8.58 17.01 -13.81
N ASP A 152 9.39 17.61 -14.68
CA ASP A 152 10.21 18.72 -14.21
C ASP A 152 9.25 19.87 -13.88
N THR A 153 9.37 20.36 -12.65
CA THR A 153 8.42 21.20 -11.92
C THR A 153 8.00 22.47 -12.68
N PRO A 154 6.74 22.92 -12.51
CA PRO A 154 6.47 24.32 -12.22
C PRO A 154 5.86 24.46 -10.83
N THR A 155 6.59 25.16 -9.97
CA THR A 155 6.16 25.55 -8.62
C THR A 155 4.90 26.41 -8.72
N GLN A 156 3.71 25.83 -8.54
CA GLN A 156 2.56 26.60 -8.10
C GLN A 156 2.71 26.85 -6.60
N SER A 157 2.66 28.11 -6.19
CA SER A 157 2.62 28.52 -4.79
C SER A 157 1.28 28.11 -4.18
N VAL A 158 1.17 26.83 -3.81
CA VAL A 158 0.16 26.35 -2.88
C VAL A 158 0.57 26.86 -1.50
N SER A 159 -0.34 27.56 -0.82
CA SER A 159 -0.12 28.01 0.56
C SER A 159 0.29 26.81 1.42
N VAL A 160 1.49 26.86 2.02
CA VAL A 160 1.99 25.81 2.92
C VAL A 160 0.95 25.61 4.03
N PRO A 161 0.38 24.40 4.19
CA PRO A 161 -0.59 24.16 5.26
C PRO A 161 0.08 24.46 6.61
N LYS A 162 -0.67 25.12 7.51
CA LYS A 162 -0.16 25.50 8.83
C LYS A 162 0.35 24.30 9.65
N TYR A 163 -0.20 23.12 9.37
CA TYR A 163 0.19 21.87 10.01
C TYR A 163 0.55 20.83 8.96
N ASP A 164 1.58 20.07 9.29
CA ASP A 164 2.05 18.92 8.53
C ASP A 164 1.00 17.79 8.55
N GLU A 165 0.67 17.26 7.38
CA GLU A 165 -0.23 16.11 7.20
C GLU A 165 0.52 14.77 7.33
N PHE A 166 1.85 14.78 7.43
CA PHE A 166 2.63 13.58 7.70
C PHE A 166 2.43 13.07 9.13
N ILE A 167 2.27 11.75 9.25
CA ILE A 167 2.26 11.08 10.55
C ILE A 167 3.67 11.16 11.15
N PRO A 168 3.84 11.80 12.32
CA PRO A 168 5.17 11.93 12.94
C PRO A 168 5.71 10.56 13.37
N THR A 169 7.03 10.46 13.45
CA THR A 169 7.71 9.29 14.02
C THR A 169 8.19 9.61 15.43
N GLY A 170 8.21 8.61 16.32
CA GLY A 170 8.74 8.77 17.67
C GLY A 170 8.28 7.67 18.62
N PRO A 171 8.96 7.50 19.76
CA PRO A 171 8.66 6.44 20.74
C PRO A 171 7.28 6.59 21.41
N ASN A 172 6.72 7.80 21.34
CA ASN A 172 5.41 8.11 21.91
C ASN A 172 4.30 8.14 20.84
N ILE A 173 4.64 7.86 19.58
CA ILE A 173 3.70 7.84 18.46
C ILE A 173 3.41 6.40 18.09
N MET A 174 2.14 6.03 18.14
CA MET A 174 1.62 4.78 17.63
C MET A 174 0.85 5.07 16.33
N PRO A 175 1.49 4.93 15.16
CA PRO A 175 0.84 5.20 13.88
C PRO A 175 -0.17 4.09 13.54
N ILE A 176 -1.40 4.47 13.17
CA ILE A 176 -2.33 3.63 12.42
C ILE A 176 -2.17 4.02 10.95
N LEU A 177 -1.21 3.36 10.31
CA LEU A 177 -0.72 3.68 8.97
C LEU A 177 -1.87 3.87 7.96
N GLY A 178 -1.93 5.06 7.35
CA GLY A 178 -2.94 5.43 6.36
C GLY A 178 -4.27 5.94 6.93
N CYS A 179 -4.40 6.03 8.26
CA CYS A 179 -5.61 6.53 8.91
C CYS A 179 -5.30 7.70 9.87
N PHE A 180 -4.83 7.40 11.08
CA PHE A 180 -4.61 8.35 12.17
C PHE A 180 -3.42 7.86 13.02
N TYR A 181 -2.98 8.63 14.01
CA TYR A 181 -1.99 8.16 14.98
C TYR A 181 -2.42 8.45 16.41
N ILE A 182 -1.94 7.62 17.32
CA ILE A 182 -2.15 7.81 18.76
C ILE A 182 -0.85 8.35 19.34
N GLU A 183 -0.93 9.44 20.08
CA GLU A 183 0.19 10.06 20.78
C GLU A 183 0.03 9.88 22.29
N LYS A 184 1.03 9.28 22.94
CA LYS A 184 1.16 9.31 24.40
C LYS A 184 1.87 10.60 24.82
N ARG A 185 1.14 11.52 25.45
CA ARG A 185 1.64 12.86 25.76
C ARG A 185 2.41 12.87 27.09
N THR A 186 3.33 13.82 27.23
CA THR A 186 4.19 13.94 28.42
C THR A 186 3.44 14.41 29.67
N ASP A 187 2.30 15.06 29.49
CA ASP A 187 1.36 15.46 30.55
C ASP A 187 0.48 14.29 31.05
N GLY A 188 0.61 13.11 30.43
CA GLY A 188 -0.17 11.92 30.77
C GLY A 188 -1.51 11.81 30.01
N ASP A 189 -1.82 12.77 29.14
CA ASP A 189 -2.97 12.70 28.24
C ASP A 189 -2.68 11.79 27.04
N MET A 190 -3.73 11.40 26.32
CA MET A 190 -3.64 10.62 25.08
C MET A 190 -4.28 11.39 23.94
N GLY A 191 -3.53 11.61 22.86
CA GLY A 191 -4.03 12.21 21.62
C GLY A 191 -4.40 11.16 20.59
N ILE A 192 -5.55 11.31 19.92
CA ILE A 192 -5.91 10.56 18.72
C ILE A 192 -5.97 11.56 17.57
N HIS A 193 -5.03 11.48 16.64
CA HIS A 193 -4.73 12.50 15.65
C HIS A 193 -5.03 12.02 14.24
N LEU A 194 -5.93 12.71 13.54
CA LEU A 194 -6.00 12.61 12.09
C LEU A 194 -4.76 13.27 11.48
N ASP A 195 -4.41 14.45 12.00
CA ASP A 195 -3.19 15.20 11.67
C ASP A 195 -2.78 16.09 12.88
N ARG A 196 -1.76 16.94 12.73
CA ARG A 196 -1.28 17.83 13.81
C ARG A 196 -2.29 18.92 14.22
N GLY A 197 -3.26 19.26 13.37
CA GLY A 197 -4.30 20.26 13.60
C GLY A 197 -5.69 19.69 13.94
N ASN A 198 -5.92 18.40 13.70
CA ASN A 198 -7.20 17.72 13.88
C ASN A 198 -7.06 16.49 14.77
N TYR A 199 -7.49 16.60 16.03
CA TYR A 199 -7.31 15.55 17.02
C TYR A 199 -8.28 15.62 18.20
N ILE A 200 -8.44 14.49 18.88
CA ILE A 200 -9.13 14.38 20.17
C ILE A 200 -8.08 14.12 21.26
N THR A 201 -8.17 14.87 22.36
CA THR A 201 -7.36 14.64 23.56
C THR A 201 -8.21 13.98 24.63
N ILE A 202 -7.84 12.78 25.06
CA ILE A 202 -8.37 12.09 26.22
C ILE A 202 -7.51 12.49 27.43
N ARG A 203 -8.12 13.15 28.42
CA ARG A 203 -7.38 13.78 29.51
C ARG A 203 -7.37 12.94 30.77
N LYS A 204 -6.20 12.81 31.40
CA LYS A 204 -6.07 12.13 32.69
C LYS A 204 -6.53 13.06 33.82
N GLY A 205 -7.84 13.09 34.05
CA GLY A 205 -8.47 13.90 35.12
C GLY A 205 -9.27 15.12 34.64
N GLY A 206 -9.77 15.11 33.40
CA GLY A 206 -10.63 16.18 32.88
C GLY A 206 -11.49 15.72 31.70
N ALA A 207 -12.41 16.58 31.29
CA ALA A 207 -13.21 16.34 30.08
C ALA A 207 -12.29 16.27 28.85
N PRO A 208 -12.48 15.28 27.95
CA PRO A 208 -11.81 15.24 26.67
C PRO A 208 -12.07 16.50 25.86
N MET A 209 -11.15 16.81 24.95
CA MET A 209 -11.30 17.97 24.07
C MET A 209 -11.09 17.56 22.62
N VAL A 210 -11.85 18.19 21.72
CA VAL A 210 -11.60 18.13 20.29
C VAL A 210 -10.94 19.43 19.84
N THR A 211 -9.90 19.29 19.01
CA THR A 211 -9.27 20.39 18.28
C THR A 211 -9.48 20.15 16.79
N TRP A 212 -9.92 21.17 16.06
CA TRP A 212 -10.07 21.10 14.60
C TRP A 212 -9.51 22.35 13.92
N ASN A 213 -9.03 22.19 12.69
CA ASN A 213 -8.54 23.26 11.84
C ASN A 213 -8.70 22.90 10.35
N ASN A 214 -8.99 23.88 9.51
CA ASN A 214 -9.20 23.69 8.07
C ASN A 214 -7.96 24.00 7.20
N ASN A 215 -6.78 24.10 7.80
CA ASN A 215 -5.51 24.50 7.15
C ASN A 215 -5.52 25.86 6.43
N LYS A 216 -6.60 26.65 6.56
CA LYS A 216 -6.74 28.04 6.07
C LYS A 216 -6.79 29.06 7.21
N GLY A 217 -6.36 28.66 8.41
CA GLY A 217 -6.31 29.51 9.59
C GLY A 217 -7.61 29.59 10.39
N GLN A 218 -8.63 28.80 10.05
CA GLN A 218 -9.86 28.71 10.82
C GLN A 218 -9.93 27.36 11.56
N GLY A 219 -10.17 27.44 12.86
CA GLY A 219 -10.22 26.27 13.74
C GLY A 219 -10.72 26.64 15.13
N GLY A 220 -10.77 25.64 16.00
CA GLY A 220 -11.24 25.83 17.37
C GLY A 220 -10.95 24.65 18.27
N GLN A 221 -11.33 24.82 19.53
CA GLN A 221 -11.30 23.77 20.54
C GLN A 221 -12.65 23.70 21.24
N LYS A 222 -13.11 22.49 21.55
CA LYS A 222 -14.37 22.25 22.27
C LYS A 222 -14.19 21.11 23.26
N LYS A 223 -14.68 21.31 24.48
CA LYS A 223 -14.82 20.22 25.45
C LYS A 223 -15.90 19.26 24.97
N LEU A 224 -15.57 17.98 24.95
CA LEU A 224 -16.54 16.93 24.77
C LEU A 224 -17.10 16.66 26.17
N PHE A 225 -18.41 16.87 26.31
CA PHE A 225 -19.22 16.73 27.52
C PHE A 225 -18.87 17.66 28.71
#